data_AF-F3KKH8-F1
#
_entry.id   AF-F3KKH8-F1
#
_cell.length_a   1.000
_cell.length_b   1.000
_cell.length_c   1.000
_cell.angle_alpha   90.00
_cell.angle_beta   90.00
_cell.angle_gamma   90.00
#
_symmetry.space_group_name_H-M   'P 1'
#
loop_
_entity.id
_entity.type
_entity.pdbx_description
1 polymer ?
#
loop_
_entity_poly.entity_id
_entity_poly.type
_entity_poly.pdbx_seq_one_letter_code
_entity_poly.pdbx_strand_id
1 'polypeptide(L)'
;MKSILFILLVLLLVITPAFAAPLSDRTGLVNKLDVKTDGYTFQIETVANFDITDFEFDKDAKRLTLHVTSGLQNNLAEIYLPQKLLSGNFTFYINGTEFSQKIKTIMIFHLSH
;
A
#
# COMPACT_ATOMS: atom_id res chain seq x y z
N MET A 1 -22.20 -10.82 -40.92
CA MET A 1 -22.54 -9.97 -39.75
C MET A 1 -22.47 -10.72 -38.42
N LYS A 2 -22.94 -11.98 -38.34
CA LYS A 2 -22.98 -12.77 -37.09
C LYS A 2 -21.59 -13.18 -36.55
N SER A 3 -20.64 -13.47 -37.45
CA SER A 3 -19.27 -13.87 -37.09
C SER A 3 -18.40 -12.72 -36.57
N ILE A 4 -18.59 -11.51 -37.10
CA ILE A 4 -17.85 -10.31 -36.68
C ILE A 4 -18.23 -9.92 -35.25
N LEU A 5 -19.52 -10.01 -34.90
CA LEU A 5 -20.00 -9.76 -33.54
C LEU A 5 -19.39 -10.74 -32.53
N PHE A 6 -19.22 -11.99 -32.93
CA PHE A 6 -18.63 -13.03 -32.09
C PHE A 6 -17.13 -12.77 -31.85
N ILE A 7 -16.39 -12.34 -32.88
CA ILE A 7 -14.98 -11.96 -32.77
C ILE A 7 -14.81 -10.73 -31.87
N LEU A 8 -15.68 -9.73 -32.00
CA LEU A 8 -15.65 -8.53 -31.15
C LEU A 8 -15.90 -8.86 -29.67
N LEU A 9 -16.83 -9.78 -29.40
CA LEU A 9 -17.16 -10.25 -28.06
C LEU A 9 -16.01 -11.03 -27.41
N VAL A 10 -15.31 -11.86 -28.19
CA VAL A 10 -14.11 -12.58 -27.73
C VAL A 10 -12.98 -11.59 -27.43
N LEU A 11 -12.80 -10.54 -28.25
CA LEU A 11 -11.77 -9.52 -28.04
C LEU A 11 -11.98 -8.73 -26.73
N LEU A 12 -13.23 -8.48 -26.34
CA LEU A 12 -13.61 -7.85 -25.08
C LEU A 12 -13.28 -8.71 -23.84
N LEU A 13 -13.21 -10.03 -23.98
CA LEU A 13 -12.86 -10.95 -22.88
C LEU A 13 -11.34 -11.09 -22.66
N VAL A 14 -10.50 -10.72 -23.64
CA VAL A 14 -9.03 -10.79 -23.50
C VAL A 14 -8.46 -9.56 -22.77
N ILE A 15 -9.22 -8.47 -22.69
CA ILE A 15 -8.85 -7.26 -21.93
C ILE A 15 -9.25 -7.43 -20.45
N THR A 16 -8.74 -8.48 -19.81
CA THR A 16 -8.70 -8.48 -18.34
C THR A 16 -7.68 -7.44 -17.92
N PRO A 17 -7.99 -6.54 -16.97
CA PRO A 17 -6.95 -5.71 -16.38
C PRO A 17 -5.99 -6.64 -15.64
N ALA A 18 -4.81 -6.88 -16.22
CA ALA A 18 -3.68 -7.53 -15.56
C ALA A 18 -3.03 -6.63 -14.49
N PHE A 19 -3.84 -5.80 -13.82
CA PHE A 19 -3.42 -4.81 -12.83
C PHE A 19 -4.01 -5.14 -11.47
N ALA A 20 -3.72 -6.33 -10.98
CA ALA A 20 -3.76 -6.68 -9.55
C ALA A 20 -3.13 -8.07 -9.35
N ALA A 21 -1.97 -8.35 -9.96
CA ALA A 21 -1.16 -9.45 -9.43
C ALA A 21 -0.65 -8.98 -8.07
N PRO A 22 -1.01 -9.62 -6.95
CA PRO A 22 -0.45 -9.27 -5.65
C PRO A 22 1.08 -9.40 -5.77
N LEU A 23 1.84 -8.37 -5.39
CA LEU A 23 3.31 -8.48 -5.40
C LEU A 23 3.79 -9.48 -4.34
N SER A 24 2.91 -9.86 -3.42
CA SER A 24 3.17 -10.75 -2.29
C SER A 24 2.95 -12.24 -2.61
N ASP A 25 3.56 -12.73 -3.70
CA ASP A 25 3.92 -14.17 -3.79
C ASP A 25 5.02 -14.55 -2.76
N ARG A 26 5.46 -13.58 -1.94
CA ARG A 26 6.27 -13.74 -0.75
C ARG A 26 5.35 -13.69 0.47
N THR A 27 5.58 -14.55 1.47
CA THR A 27 4.81 -14.62 2.72
C THR A 27 4.83 -13.27 3.47
N GLY A 28 3.87 -12.40 3.19
CA GLY A 28 3.72 -11.11 3.85
C GLY A 28 2.86 -11.23 5.11
N LEU A 29 3.31 -10.62 6.19
CA LEU A 29 2.55 -10.43 7.42
C LEU A 29 1.48 -9.36 7.16
N VAL A 30 0.21 -9.72 7.37
CA VAL A 30 -0.92 -8.81 7.25
C VAL A 30 -1.19 -8.17 8.60
N ASN A 31 -1.22 -6.84 8.64
CA ASN A 31 -1.64 -6.08 9.83
C ASN A 31 -2.82 -5.18 9.49
N LYS A 32 -3.72 -5.00 10.47
CA LYS A 32 -4.86 -4.08 10.42
C LYS A 32 -4.71 -3.07 11.55
N LEU A 33 -4.60 -1.81 11.18
CA LEU A 33 -4.35 -0.70 12.09
C LEU A 33 -5.60 0.19 12.11
N ASP A 34 -6.29 0.24 13.23
CA ASP A 34 -7.50 1.04 13.39
C ASP A 34 -7.14 2.43 13.92
N VAL A 35 -7.18 3.43 13.05
CA VAL A 35 -6.95 4.84 13.39
C VAL A 35 -8.28 5.50 13.77
N LYS A 36 -8.35 6.06 14.98
CA LYS A 36 -9.53 6.80 15.47
C LYS A 36 -9.24 8.29 15.45
N THR A 37 -9.96 9.03 14.60
CA THR A 37 -9.85 10.50 14.51
C THR A 37 -11.18 11.10 14.08
N ASP A 38 -11.47 12.31 14.53
CA ASP A 38 -12.67 13.09 14.16
C ASP A 38 -14.01 12.34 14.32
N GLY A 39 -14.08 11.45 15.32
CA GLY A 39 -15.26 10.62 15.59
C GLY A 39 -15.45 9.43 14.65
N TYR A 40 -14.52 9.20 13.72
CA TYR A 40 -14.52 8.07 12.79
C TYR A 40 -13.40 7.08 13.12
N THR A 41 -13.57 5.84 12.67
CA THR A 41 -12.51 4.82 12.67
C THR A 41 -12.15 4.49 11.23
N PHE A 42 -10.87 4.60 10.91
CA PHE A 42 -10.29 4.29 9.61
C PHE A 42 -9.39 3.08 9.76
N GLN A 43 -9.69 2.01 9.05
CA GLN A 43 -8.83 0.83 9.02
C GLN A 43 -7.78 1.00 7.92
N ILE A 44 -6.52 0.86 8.31
CA ILE A 44 -5.37 0.77 7.40
C ILE A 44 -4.98 -0.70 7.35
N GLU A 45 -4.81 -1.23 6.15
CA GLU A 45 -4.26 -2.58 5.97
C GLU A 45 -2.83 -2.49 5.45
N THR A 46 -1.94 -3.33 5.97
CA THR A 46 -0.56 -3.40 5.50
C THR A 46 -0.18 -4.85 5.24
N VAL A 47 0.63 -5.08 4.21
CA VAL A 47 1.27 -6.37 3.94
C VAL A 47 2.76 -6.14 3.89
N ALA A 48 3.52 -6.72 4.82
CA ALA A 48 4.95 -6.47 4.94
C ALA A 48 5.75 -7.75 5.22
N ASN A 49 7.05 -7.77 4.86
CA ASN A 49 7.95 -8.87 5.23
C ASN A 49 8.73 -8.59 6.53
N PHE A 50 8.24 -7.65 7.35
CA PHE A 50 8.77 -7.26 8.64
C PHE A 50 7.63 -7.07 9.64
N ASP A 51 7.97 -7.05 10.92
CA ASP A 51 7.01 -6.86 12.00
C ASP A 51 6.69 -5.37 12.16
N ILE A 52 5.40 -5.03 12.20
CA ILE A 52 4.93 -3.72 12.66
C ILE A 52 4.61 -3.88 14.14
N THR A 53 5.45 -3.29 14.99
CA THR A 53 5.34 -3.45 16.44
C THR A 53 4.38 -2.46 17.08
N ASP A 54 4.23 -1.28 16.46
CA ASP A 54 3.32 -0.23 16.94
C ASP A 54 3.02 0.77 15.81
N PHE A 55 2.01 1.63 16.01
CA PHE A 55 1.69 2.72 15.10
C PHE A 55 1.11 3.94 15.82
N GLU A 56 1.37 5.11 15.26
CA GLU A 56 0.83 6.38 15.75
C GLU A 56 0.19 7.18 14.62
N PHE A 57 -0.88 7.91 14.94
CA PHE A 57 -1.50 8.85 14.03
C PHE A 57 -1.61 10.24 14.67
N ASP A 58 -0.93 11.20 14.08
CA ASP A 58 -0.99 12.62 14.44
C ASP A 58 -1.92 13.33 13.46
N LYS A 59 -3.12 13.69 13.92
CA LYS A 59 -4.14 14.33 13.09
C LYS A 59 -3.75 15.76 12.66
N ASP A 60 -3.03 16.48 13.53
CA ASP A 60 -2.72 17.89 13.33
C ASP A 60 -1.57 18.01 12.32
N ALA A 61 -0.58 17.11 12.42
CA ALA A 61 0.49 16.97 11.44
C ALA A 61 0.09 16.16 10.19
N LYS A 62 -1.10 15.53 10.19
CA LYS A 62 -1.56 14.57 9.16
C LYS A 62 -0.50 13.51 8.86
N ARG A 63 -0.03 12.83 9.90
CA ARG A 63 1.09 11.88 9.83
C ARG A 63 0.73 10.53 10.42
N LEU A 64 0.98 9.47 9.66
CA LEU A 64 1.01 8.08 10.14
C LEU A 64 2.46 7.66 10.35
N THR A 65 2.78 7.20 11.55
CA THR A 65 4.09 6.63 11.91
C THR A 65 3.91 5.13 12.14
N LEU A 66 4.73 4.31 11.50
CA LEU A 66 4.79 2.86 11.73
C LEU A 66 6.11 2.51 12.41
N HIS A 67 6.06 1.85 13.56
CA HIS A 67 7.22 1.31 14.23
C HIS A 67 7.45 -0.12 13.75
N VAL A 68 8.63 -0.39 13.21
CA VAL A 68 8.93 -1.64 12.50
C VAL A 68 10.19 -2.29 13.03
N THR A 69 10.21 -3.62 13.07
CA THR A 69 11.40 -4.42 13.37
C THR A 69 11.59 -5.44 12.26
N SER A 70 12.83 -5.60 11.80
CA SER A 70 13.16 -6.58 10.78
C SER A 70 14.53 -7.21 11.00
N GLY A 71 14.62 -8.52 10.75
CA GLY A 71 15.89 -9.25 10.63
C GLY A 71 16.37 -9.38 9.17
N LEU A 72 15.67 -8.79 8.20
CA LEU A 72 15.95 -8.90 6.78
C LEU A 72 16.63 -7.64 6.24
N GLN A 73 17.56 -7.84 5.30
CA GLN A 73 18.22 -6.73 4.59
C GLN A 73 17.30 -6.05 3.58
N ASN A 74 16.36 -6.80 2.98
CA ASN A 74 15.49 -6.30 1.92
C ASN A 74 14.04 -6.24 2.42
N ASN A 75 13.70 -5.11 3.04
CA ASN A 75 12.36 -4.86 3.55
C ASN A 75 11.43 -4.39 2.43
N LEU A 76 10.19 -4.89 2.44
CA LEU A 76 9.13 -4.60 1.47
C LEU A 76 7.82 -4.48 2.24
N ALA A 77 7.04 -3.45 1.94
CA ALA A 77 5.69 -3.30 2.47
C ALA A 77 4.75 -2.63 1.47
N GLU A 78 3.51 -3.09 1.48
CA GLU A 78 2.35 -2.46 0.87
C GLU A 78 1.47 -1.87 1.98
N ILE A 79 0.95 -0.65 1.76
CA ILE A 79 0.10 0.05 2.72
C ILE A 79 -1.15 0.54 1.98
N TYR A 80 -2.32 0.08 2.43
CA TYR A 80 -3.63 0.46 1.92
C TYR A 80 -4.21 1.55 2.82
N LEU A 81 -4.14 2.80 2.36
CA LEU A 81 -4.50 3.98 3.14
C LEU A 81 -5.87 4.55 2.69
N PRO A 82 -6.84 4.73 3.61
CA PRO A 82 -8.11 5.38 3.27
C PRO A 82 -7.88 6.84 2.84
N GLN A 83 -8.34 7.23 1.65
CA GLN A 83 -8.17 8.60 1.13
C GLN A 83 -8.75 9.70 2.03
N LYS A 84 -9.76 9.35 2.84
CA LYS A 84 -10.38 10.28 3.79
C LYS A 84 -9.54 10.49 5.06
N LEU A 85 -8.58 9.61 5.34
CA LEU A 85 -7.69 9.72 6.50
C LEU A 85 -6.51 10.64 6.20
N LEU A 86 -5.83 10.41 5.07
CA LEU A 86 -4.74 11.25 4.58
C LEU A 86 -4.94 11.49 3.08
N SER A 87 -4.86 12.76 2.70
CA SER A 87 -5.14 13.23 1.33
C SER A 87 -4.03 14.14 0.82
N GLY A 88 -3.84 14.16 -0.50
CA GLY A 88 -2.85 15.02 -1.16
C GLY A 88 -1.58 14.25 -1.52
N ASN A 89 -0.47 14.99 -1.67
CA ASN A 89 0.82 14.39 -1.96
C ASN A 89 1.43 13.82 -0.68
N PHE A 90 1.97 12.60 -0.78
CA PHE A 90 2.65 11.96 0.33
C PHE A 90 4.14 12.25 0.31
N THR A 91 4.68 12.56 1.48
CA THR A 91 6.12 12.59 1.75
C THR A 91 6.46 11.46 2.70
N PHE A 92 7.57 10.77 2.44
CA PHE A 92 7.98 9.60 3.21
C PHE A 92 9.23 9.90 4.00
N TYR A 93 9.26 9.42 5.24
CA TYR A 93 10.40 9.56 6.13
C TYR A 93 10.80 8.20 6.67
N ILE A 94 12.10 7.95 6.72
CA ILE A 94 12.71 6.81 7.42
C ILE A 94 13.62 7.39 8.49
N ASN A 95 13.32 7.11 9.76
CA ASN A 95 14.07 7.64 10.90
C ASN A 95 14.30 9.16 10.83
N GLY A 96 13.26 9.91 10.44
CA GLY A 96 13.30 11.37 10.31
C GLY A 96 13.97 11.91 9.05
N THR A 97 14.55 11.06 8.19
CA THR A 97 15.14 11.46 6.91
C THR A 97 14.13 11.29 5.79
N GLU A 98 13.87 12.36 5.03
CA GLU A 98 12.98 12.31 3.87
C GLU A 98 13.55 11.38 2.79
N PHE A 99 12.69 10.54 2.22
CA PHE A 99 13.05 9.59 1.20
C PHE A 99 12.18 9.78 -0.05
N SER A 100 12.83 10.06 -1.18
CA SER A 100 12.16 10.25 -2.47
C SER A 100 11.82 8.89 -3.11
N GLN A 101 10.60 8.42 -2.90
CA GLN A 101 10.12 7.14 -3.42
C GLN A 101 9.64 7.26 -4.88
N LYS A 102 9.79 6.18 -5.68
CA LYS A 102 9.08 6.05 -6.96
C LYS A 102 7.63 5.67 -6.66
N ILE A 103 6.72 6.64 -6.73
CA ILE A 103 5.28 6.41 -6.58
C ILE A 103 4.79 5.66 -7.82
N LYS A 104 4.64 4.34 -7.72
CA LYS A 104 3.64 3.60 -8.48
C LYS A 104 2.41 3.50 -7.57
N THR A 105 1.21 3.41 -8.13
CA THR A 105 -0.07 3.24 -7.39
C THR A 105 -0.12 2.02 -6.44
N ILE A 106 1.00 1.29 -6.28
CA ILE A 106 1.30 0.30 -5.27
C ILE A 106 2.73 0.61 -4.79
N MET A 107 2.90 0.92 -3.50
CA MET A 107 4.17 1.36 -2.94
C MET A 107 5.07 0.17 -2.61
N ILE A 108 6.37 0.33 -2.88
CA ILE A 108 7.44 -0.62 -2.55
C ILE A 108 8.49 0.18 -1.77
N PHE A 109 8.58 -0.01 -0.46
CA PHE A 109 9.75 0.48 0.29
C PHE A 109 10.93 -0.46 0.03
N HIS A 110 12.11 0.08 -0.28
CA HIS A 110 13.36 -0.66 -0.29
C HIS A 110 14.34 0.06 0.63
N LEU A 111 14.62 -0.53 1.78
CA LEU A 111 15.64 -0.05 2.71
C LEU A 111 16.94 -0.81 2.40
N SER A 112 17.94 -0.14 1.84
CA SER A 112 19.31 -0.63 1.81
C SER A 112 20.09 0.01 2.95
N HIS A 113 20.77 -0.80 3.77
CA HIS A 113 21.79 -0.32 4.71
C HIS A 113 22.97 0.31 4.00
#